data_AF-A0A9X9ZA79-F1
#
_entry.id   AF-A0A9X9ZA79-F1
#
_cell.length_a   1.000
_cell.length_b   1.000
_cell.length_c   1.000
_cell.angle_alpha   90.00
_cell.angle_beta   90.00
_cell.angle_gamma   90.00
#
_symmetry.space_group_name_H-M   'P 1'
#
loop_
_entity.id
_entity.type
_entity.pdbx_description
1 polymer ?
#
loop_
_entity_poly.entity_id
_entity_poly.type
_entity_poly.pdbx_seq_one_letter_code
_entity_poly.pdbx_strand_id
1 'polypeptide(L)'
;MASKPQYRLGDVDFNGIIDGRDATAVLTEYARISTGKPAEFVGNTALAADVNKDNMIDAADATHILTYYAISSTRDDITSDDYFALHQPLRG
;
A
#
# COMPACT_ATOMS: atom_id res chain seq x y z
N MET A 1 -6.02 -1.03 26.17
CA MET A 1 -5.03 -0.29 25.37
C MET A 1 -5.17 -0.79 23.95
N ALA A 2 -5.53 0.06 22.99
CA ALA A 2 -5.65 -0.37 21.60
C ALA A 2 -4.23 -0.66 21.06
N SER A 3 -3.99 -1.87 20.57
CA SER A 3 -2.73 -2.23 19.92
C SER A 3 -2.55 -1.35 18.68
N LYS A 4 -1.38 -0.70 18.56
CA LYS A 4 -0.97 0.00 17.34
C LYS A 4 -1.13 -0.96 16.15
N PRO A 5 -1.67 -0.53 14.99
CA PRO A 5 -1.74 -1.43 13.84
C PRO A 5 -0.34 -1.97 13.57
N GLN A 6 -0.23 -3.30 13.38
CA GLN A 6 1.04 -4.01 13.20
C GLN A 6 1.69 -3.72 11.84
N TYR A 7 1.11 -2.81 11.06
CA TYR A 7 1.56 -2.33 9.76
C TYR A 7 1.00 -0.93 9.49
N ARG A 8 1.60 -0.20 8.54
CA ARG A 8 1.10 1.06 8.00
C ARG A 8 0.76 0.84 6.53
N LEU A 9 -0.41 1.29 6.09
CA LEU A 9 -0.81 1.16 4.68
C LEU A 9 0.20 1.88 3.79
N GLY A 10 0.63 1.21 2.73
CA GLY A 10 1.60 1.72 1.75
C GLY A 10 3.06 1.66 2.16
N ASP A 11 3.39 1.25 3.39
CA ASP A 11 4.77 1.04 3.88
C ASP A 11 5.04 -0.47 3.97
N VAL A 12 5.47 -1.05 2.86
CA VAL A 12 5.54 -2.51 2.67
C VAL A 12 6.89 -3.09 3.07
N ASP A 13 7.94 -2.25 3.14
CA ASP A 13 9.24 -2.63 3.68
C ASP A 13 9.39 -2.34 5.19
N PHE A 14 8.37 -1.71 5.79
CA PHE A 14 8.27 -1.35 7.20
C PHE A 14 9.37 -0.41 7.70
N ASN A 15 9.92 0.41 6.81
CA ASN A 15 10.94 1.39 7.16
C ASN A 15 10.35 2.68 7.78
N GLY A 16 9.02 2.83 7.78
CA GLY A 16 8.29 3.98 8.33
C GLY A 16 8.06 5.12 7.33
N ILE A 17 8.57 5.00 6.10
CA ILE A 17 8.54 5.97 5.00
C ILE A 17 7.77 5.34 3.85
N ILE A 18 6.77 6.04 3.33
CA ILE A 18 6.05 5.62 2.13
C ILE A 18 6.68 6.34 0.94
N ASP A 19 7.36 5.60 0.07
CA ASP A 19 8.01 6.16 -1.12
C ASP A 19 7.91 5.25 -2.36
N GLY A 20 8.63 5.62 -3.42
CA GLY A 20 8.62 4.87 -4.68
C GLY A 20 9.12 3.43 -4.57
N ARG A 21 9.87 3.09 -3.51
CA ARG A 21 10.35 1.72 -3.25
C ARG A 21 9.19 0.82 -2.85
N ASP A 22 8.26 1.32 -2.04
CA ASP A 22 7.05 0.59 -1.66
C ASP A 22 6.18 0.28 -2.89
N ALA A 23 5.94 1.29 -3.72
CA ALA A 23 5.19 1.11 -4.97
C ALA A 23 5.87 0.10 -5.91
N THR A 24 7.21 0.15 -6.02
CA THR A 24 7.97 -0.79 -6.86
C THR A 24 7.93 -2.21 -6.31
N ALA A 25 7.94 -2.37 -4.98
CA ALA A 25 7.82 -3.67 -4.32
C ALA A 25 6.43 -4.28 -4.56
N VAL A 26 5.36 -3.48 -4.48
CA VAL A 26 4.00 -3.91 -4.83
C VAL A 26 3.90 -4.32 -6.31
N LEU A 27 4.47 -3.55 -7.25
CA LEU A 27 4.50 -3.95 -8.66
C LEU A 27 5.27 -5.25 -8.90
N THR A 28 6.36 -5.46 -8.16
CA THR A 28 7.15 -6.69 -8.24
C THR A 28 6.34 -7.88 -7.76
N GLU A 29 5.59 -7.72 -6.66
CA GLU A 29 4.69 -8.75 -6.15
C GLU A 29 3.53 -9.03 -7.10
N TYR A 30 2.89 -8.00 -7.62
CA TYR A 30 1.85 -8.12 -8.65
C TYR A 30 2.37 -8.91 -9.88
N ALA A 31 3.56 -8.58 -10.38
CA ALA A 31 4.16 -9.27 -11.51
C ALA A 31 4.48 -10.74 -11.18
N ARG A 32 4.94 -11.02 -9.95
CA ARG A 32 5.18 -12.38 -9.46
C ARG A 32 3.89 -13.20 -9.47
N ILE A 33 2.83 -12.70 -8.85
CA ILE A 33 1.52 -13.38 -8.79
C ILE A 33 0.94 -13.56 -10.20
N SER A 34 1.00 -12.53 -11.04
CA SER A 34 0.49 -12.55 -12.43
C SER A 34 1.22 -13.54 -13.34
N THR A 35 2.48 -13.87 -13.03
CA THR A 35 3.26 -14.88 -13.76
C THR A 35 3.11 -16.29 -13.17
N GLY A 36 2.14 -16.50 -12.27
CA GLY A 36 1.83 -17.79 -11.66
C GLY A 36 2.85 -18.23 -10.61
N LYS A 37 3.72 -17.33 -10.15
CA LYS A 37 4.60 -17.60 -9.02
C LYS A 37 3.83 -17.38 -7.71
N PRO A 38 4.15 -18.11 -6.63
CA PRO A 38 3.55 -17.86 -5.32
C PRO A 38 3.79 -16.43 -4.85
N ALA A 39 2.82 -15.87 -4.15
CA ALA A 39 2.95 -14.59 -3.46
C ALA A 39 4.13 -14.63 -2.47
N GLU A 40 4.94 -13.58 -2.46
CA GLU A 40 5.99 -13.34 -1.47
C GLU A 40 5.46 -12.52 -0.29
N PHE A 41 4.52 -11.61 -0.55
CA PHE A 41 3.88 -10.81 0.48
C PHE A 41 2.88 -11.67 1.27
N VAL A 42 3.07 -11.74 2.57
CA VAL A 42 2.23 -12.50 3.51
C VAL A 42 1.97 -11.70 4.78
N GLY A 43 0.87 -12.01 5.48
CA GLY A 43 0.53 -11.38 6.75
C GLY A 43 0.48 -9.85 6.65
N ASN A 44 1.25 -9.17 7.50
CA ASN A 44 1.26 -7.71 7.58
C ASN A 44 1.75 -7.03 6.29
N THR A 45 2.64 -7.65 5.51
CA THR A 45 3.14 -7.04 4.27
C THR A 45 2.04 -7.04 3.21
N ALA A 46 1.28 -8.12 3.11
CA ALA A 46 0.11 -8.19 2.23
C ALA A 46 -0.95 -7.16 2.64
N LEU A 47 -1.20 -7.02 3.95
CA LEU A 47 -2.15 -6.02 4.47
C LEU A 47 -1.68 -4.58 4.28
N ALA A 48 -0.37 -4.32 4.29
CA ALA A 48 0.20 -3.00 4.00
C ALA A 48 0.15 -2.67 2.50
N ALA A 49 0.29 -3.68 1.64
CA ALA A 49 0.31 -3.56 0.19
C ALA A 49 -1.08 -3.32 -0.41
N ASP A 50 -2.12 -3.99 0.10
CA ASP A 50 -3.53 -3.81 -0.33
C ASP A 50 -4.10 -2.49 0.25
N VAL A 51 -3.73 -1.37 -0.37
CA VAL A 51 -4.06 -0.03 0.12
C VAL A 51 -5.46 0.40 -0.25
N ASN A 52 -6.02 -0.16 -1.33
CA ASN A 52 -7.40 0.09 -1.74
C ASN A 52 -8.40 -0.85 -1.04
N LYS A 53 -7.93 -1.93 -0.37
CA LYS A 53 -8.73 -2.93 0.37
C LYS A 53 -9.71 -3.70 -0.50
N ASP A 54 -9.34 -4.01 -1.73
CA ASP A 54 -10.11 -4.90 -2.60
C ASP A 54 -9.73 -6.39 -2.45
N ASN A 55 -8.76 -6.70 -1.57
CA ASN A 55 -8.17 -8.03 -1.33
C ASN A 55 -7.34 -8.57 -2.51
N MET A 56 -6.93 -7.70 -3.42
CA MET A 56 -5.96 -7.99 -4.48
C MET A 56 -4.70 -7.15 -4.22
N ILE A 57 -3.53 -7.69 -4.61
CA ILE A 57 -2.29 -6.91 -4.61
C ILE A 57 -1.94 -6.70 -6.08
N ASP A 58 -2.22 -5.50 -6.58
CA ASP A 58 -2.09 -5.23 -8.00
C ASP A 58 -1.52 -3.84 -8.34
N ALA A 59 -1.61 -3.46 -9.62
CA ALA A 59 -1.09 -2.20 -10.10
C ALA A 59 -1.84 -0.97 -9.56
N ALA A 60 -3.10 -1.11 -9.13
CA ALA A 60 -3.88 -0.04 -8.52
C ALA A 60 -3.30 0.34 -7.15
N ASP A 61 -2.92 -0.65 -6.34
CA ASP A 61 -2.25 -0.41 -5.06
C ASP A 61 -0.95 0.37 -5.22
N ALA A 62 -0.09 -0.11 -6.12
CA ALA A 62 1.16 0.58 -6.42
C ALA A 62 0.94 2.02 -6.92
N THR A 63 -0.10 2.24 -7.72
CA THR A 63 -0.48 3.57 -8.21
C THR A 63 -0.94 4.47 -7.07
N HIS A 64 -1.73 3.96 -6.13
CA HIS A 64 -2.14 4.71 -4.95
C HIS A 64 -0.94 5.09 -4.06
N ILE A 65 -0.02 4.16 -3.82
CA ILE A 65 1.20 4.42 -3.05
C ILE A 65 2.05 5.51 -3.72
N LEU A 66 2.29 5.38 -5.02
CA LEU A 66 3.08 6.36 -5.77
C LEU A 66 2.42 7.74 -5.80
N THR A 67 1.09 7.78 -5.93
CA THR A 67 0.32 9.02 -5.91
C THR A 67 0.41 9.70 -4.54
N TYR A 68 0.28 8.93 -3.45
CA TYR A 68 0.47 9.46 -2.10
C TYR A 68 1.90 9.99 -1.88
N TYR A 69 2.92 9.24 -2.32
CA TYR A 69 4.30 9.70 -2.27
C TYR A 69 4.50 11.04 -3.01
N ALA A 70 3.92 11.19 -4.20
CA ALA A 70 3.99 12.43 -4.97
C ALA A 70 3.29 13.60 -4.25
N ILE A 71 2.10 13.37 -3.67
CA ILE A 71 1.36 14.38 -2.90
C ILE A 71 2.17 14.79 -1.66
N SER A 72 2.59 13.82 -0.85
CA SER A 72 3.34 14.07 0.40
C SER A 72 4.70 14.73 0.18
N SER A 73 5.29 14.59 -1.00
CA SER A 73 6.51 15.30 -1.39
C SER A 73 6.30 16.80 -1.64
N THR A 74 5.05 17.25 -1.75
CA THR A 74 4.68 18.66 -2.03
C THR A 74 3.79 19.27 -0.95
N ARG A 75 3.23 18.45 -0.07
CA ARG A 75 2.22 18.81 0.93
C ARG A 75 2.40 17.98 2.19
N ASP A 76 2.26 18.61 3.34
CA ASP A 76 2.35 17.97 4.66
C ASP A 76 1.00 17.88 5.40
N ASP A 77 -0.07 18.39 4.79
CA ASP A 77 -1.43 18.45 5.35
C ASP A 77 -2.27 17.19 5.10
N ILE A 78 -1.74 16.21 4.37
CA ILE A 78 -2.43 14.97 4.01
C ILE A 78 -1.67 13.79 4.59
N THR A 79 -2.32 13.03 5.47
CA THR A 79 -1.75 11.77 6.00
C THR A 79 -2.02 10.59 5.07
N SER A 80 -1.19 9.55 5.16
CA SER A 80 -1.41 8.30 4.42
C SER A 80 -2.76 7.67 4.72
N ASP A 81 -3.18 7.71 5.98
CA ASP A 81 -4.42 7.11 6.44
C ASP A 81 -5.63 7.83 5.82
N ASP A 82 -5.60 9.17 5.79
CA ASP A 82 -6.66 9.97 5.16
C ASP A 82 -6.72 9.74 3.65
N TYR A 83 -5.55 9.76 2.98
CA TYR A 83 -5.49 9.55 1.54
C TYR A 83 -6.05 8.18 1.15
N PHE A 84 -5.57 7.09 1.76
CA PHE A 84 -6.04 5.75 1.40
C PHE A 84 -7.49 5.51 1.83
N ALA A 85 -7.97 6.12 2.92
CA ALA A 85 -9.39 6.03 3.31
C ALA A 85 -10.34 6.65 2.27
N LEU A 86 -9.94 7.75 1.63
CA LEU A 86 -10.73 8.42 0.59
C LEU A 86 -10.77 7.67 -0.75
N HIS A 87 -9.81 6.76 -0.98
CA HIS A 87 -9.65 6.05 -2.24
C HIS A 87 -9.98 4.55 -2.13
N GLN A 88 -10.58 4.12 -1.01
CA GLN A 88 -11.17 2.78 -0.92
C GLN A 88 -12.46 2.71 -1.75
N PRO A 89 -12.84 1.52 -2.27
CA PRO A 89 -14.15 1.29 -2.86
C PRO A 89 -15.23 1.75 -1.89
N LEU A 90 -16.26 2.44 -2.41
CA LEU A 90 -17.44 2.81 -1.63
C LEU A 90 -18.05 1.53 -1.05
N ARG A 91 -17.93 1.35 0.27
CA ARG A 91 -18.65 0.31 0.98
C ARG A 91 -20.14 0.63 0.87
N GLY A 92 -20.85 -0.14 0.05
CA GLY A 92 -22.32 -0.11 -0.03
C GLY A 92 -22.97 -0.57 1.27
#